data_AF-A0A1Y2AF65-F1
#
_entry.id   AF-A0A1Y2AF65-F1
#
_cell.length_a   1.000
_cell.length_b   1.000
_cell.length_c   1.000
_cell.angle_alpha   90.00
_cell.angle_beta   90.00
_cell.angle_gamma   90.00
#
_symmetry.space_group_name_H-M   'P 1'
#
loop_
_entity.id
_entity.type
_entity.pdbx_description
1 polymer ?
#
loop_
_entity_poly.entity_id
_entity_poly.type
_entity_poly.pdbx_seq_one_letter_code
_entity_poly.pdbx_strand_id
1 'polypeptide(L)'
;MYIFIFINLLLLLLTVSKTSNEIINELVLDSEKKNNELKYFQGNNIYITNKQYLENFNNDNFTINSTADYNYKKTDILFNNLKNVIDQYSIISFDIFDTLLIRPYVEPKDLFVHLENLNNATGFAKSRIEAESNIRKKKSHKFEEITFDDIYQQIEPKYKWLKEKELELEYNSLKARSFLKDIYNYAILKKKRVLIISDMYLSKNFLEKVLKKCGYENYEHLFISSEYGKTKSSGLLYSIILKELNISSKNILHIGDNLRSDISIPREIGINAFHIPKVVEFLFETDPRIKAFYMNHNNNLGASILLGLLASHNENAYKNYWYEFGYKYAGPVIFGYMQWLDEKIRADEIKKVLFVSRDGYTLEKVFNLIKISDSKTYYIYFPRKIAQKCLYENTEEVENSRMEFLLYLNQFDLNDNKLGIVDSITNYYTTQRGLITLFPKKNIKGYYWFVAKEKFENLKFEFYQKEHKHKIGDLIELFMTAPTPPIDTIKDGKPVFKEASDAEIIRIKLYPELSNGAIDFTRDYLKSFSILKSFFTSDMLIEWVNIFLYSPTEIDKNMFFTIEHAPDDNHSKYFKLFNHWYYKNHKFVNGNMKKFQIKRIIRKAKKAIKIKKLNEIKNKKKGLYKVKN
;
A
#
# COMPACT_ATOMS: atom_id res chain seq x y z
N MET A 1 46.77 -24.27 5.60
CA MET A 1 46.05 -23.71 4.44
C MET A 1 44.66 -23.19 4.81
N TYR A 2 43.79 -23.99 5.44
CA TYR A 2 42.43 -23.54 5.85
C TYR A 2 42.39 -22.46 6.95
N ILE A 3 43.35 -22.44 7.88
CA ILE A 3 43.46 -21.38 8.91
C ILE A 3 43.90 -20.04 8.30
N PHE A 4 44.70 -20.07 7.23
CA PHE A 4 45.16 -18.86 6.53
C PHE A 4 44.02 -18.23 5.69
N ILE A 5 43.11 -19.05 5.16
CA ILE A 5 41.90 -18.59 4.47
C ILE A 5 40.91 -17.99 5.48
N PHE A 6 40.77 -18.59 6.66
CA PHE A 6 39.87 -18.07 7.70
C PHE A 6 40.34 -16.74 8.30
N ILE A 7 41.65 -16.58 8.50
CA ILE A 7 42.25 -15.32 8.98
C ILE A 7 42.13 -14.22 7.91
N ASN A 8 42.31 -14.54 6.61
CA ASN A 8 42.08 -13.58 5.55
C ASN A 8 40.59 -13.21 5.39
N LEU A 9 39.66 -14.15 5.61
CA LEU A 9 38.22 -13.86 5.60
C LEU A 9 37.81 -12.99 6.79
N LEU A 10 38.42 -13.21 7.97
CA LEU A 10 38.18 -12.41 9.17
C LEU A 10 38.79 -11.00 9.05
N LEU A 11 39.96 -10.86 8.42
CA LEU A 11 40.57 -9.58 8.08
C LEU A 11 39.78 -8.84 6.98
N LEU A 12 39.17 -9.56 6.03
CA LEU A 12 38.26 -8.99 5.03
C LEU A 12 36.95 -8.50 5.68
N LEU A 13 36.41 -9.25 6.65
CA LEU A 13 35.21 -8.86 7.40
C LEU A 13 35.49 -7.71 8.39
N LEU A 14 36.69 -7.63 8.96
CA LEU A 14 37.12 -6.52 9.83
C LEU A 14 37.55 -5.28 9.04
N THR A 15 37.96 -5.40 7.78
CA THR A 15 38.15 -4.25 6.89
C THR A 15 36.81 -3.74 6.34
N VAL A 16 35.84 -4.61 6.07
CA VAL A 16 34.47 -4.23 5.68
C VAL A 16 33.67 -3.60 6.84
N SER A 17 33.97 -3.95 8.10
CA SER A 17 33.33 -3.33 9.28
C SER A 17 33.98 -2.00 9.72
N LYS A 18 35.24 -1.75 9.32
CA LYS A 18 35.90 -0.45 9.51
C LYS A 18 35.56 0.56 8.41
N THR A 19 35.40 0.12 7.16
CA THR A 19 34.98 1.02 6.06
C THR A 19 33.50 1.41 6.13
N SER A 20 32.65 0.66 6.84
CA SER A 20 31.23 1.02 6.99
C SER A 20 31.00 2.18 7.96
N ASN A 21 31.85 2.40 8.96
CA ASN A 21 31.76 3.57 9.85
C ASN A 21 32.42 4.83 9.27
N GLU A 22 33.41 4.69 8.38
CA GLU A 22 33.97 5.82 7.63
C GLU A 22 33.06 6.24 6.46
N ILE A 23 32.39 5.29 5.79
CA ILE A 23 31.38 5.58 4.75
C ILE A 23 30.10 6.17 5.37
N ILE A 24 29.71 5.80 6.60
CA ILE A 24 28.58 6.44 7.28
C ILE A 24 28.95 7.87 7.71
N ASN A 25 30.19 8.15 8.12
CA ASN A 25 30.61 9.51 8.43
C ASN A 25 30.87 10.39 7.18
N GLU A 26 31.29 9.82 6.04
CA GLU A 26 31.30 10.54 4.76
C GLU A 26 29.90 10.73 4.17
N LEU A 27 28.96 9.80 4.35
CA LEU A 27 27.55 9.99 3.94
C LEU A 27 26.79 10.97 4.86
N VAL A 28 27.25 11.16 6.10
CA VAL A 28 26.75 12.22 7.00
C VAL A 28 27.39 13.56 6.65
N LEU A 29 28.65 13.61 6.22
CA LEU A 29 29.33 14.86 5.83
C LEU A 29 29.09 15.32 4.38
N ASP A 30 28.62 14.45 3.47
CA ASP A 30 28.22 14.85 2.11
C ASP A 30 26.72 15.24 2.04
N SER A 31 25.94 14.92 3.07
CA SER A 31 24.59 15.46 3.30
C SER A 31 24.58 16.93 3.71
N GLU A 32 25.73 17.47 4.13
CA GLU A 32 25.89 18.89 4.50
C GLU A 32 26.41 19.77 3.35
N LYS A 33 26.90 19.19 2.24
CA LYS A 33 27.31 19.96 1.05
C LYS A 33 26.29 19.99 -0.09
N LYS A 34 25.27 19.13 -0.09
CA LYS A 34 24.13 19.19 -1.03
C LYS A 34 22.90 19.95 -0.51
N ASN A 35 23.07 20.75 0.55
CA ASN A 35 22.02 21.62 1.09
C ASN A 35 22.07 23.08 0.61
N ASN A 36 22.82 23.37 -0.47
CA ASN A 36 22.95 24.73 -1.02
C ASN A 36 22.01 25.06 -2.19
N GLU A 37 21.01 24.23 -2.50
CA GLU A 37 19.89 24.62 -3.39
C GLU A 37 18.53 24.77 -2.68
N LEU A 38 18.48 24.57 -1.35
CA LEU A 38 17.28 24.78 -0.53
C LEU A 38 17.32 26.05 0.34
N LYS A 39 18.35 26.89 0.18
CA LYS A 39 18.58 28.09 0.99
C LYS A 39 18.02 29.41 0.45
N TYR A 40 17.17 29.40 -0.57
CA TYR A 40 16.44 30.62 -0.99
C TYR A 40 15.05 30.79 -0.34
N PHE A 41 14.60 29.84 0.50
CA PHE A 41 13.28 29.91 1.15
C PHE A 41 13.29 29.78 2.69
N GLN A 42 14.46 29.83 3.33
CA GLN A 42 14.56 29.79 4.79
C GLN A 42 15.43 30.93 5.30
N GLY A 43 14.81 32.09 5.47
CA GLY A 43 15.48 33.28 5.98
C GLY A 43 14.53 34.45 6.10
N ASN A 44 13.51 34.34 6.95
CA ASN A 44 13.06 35.41 7.85
C ASN A 44 11.97 34.88 8.78
N ASN A 45 12.32 34.77 10.06
CA ASN A 45 11.38 34.53 11.15
C ASN A 45 10.34 35.66 11.18
N ILE A 46 9.11 35.35 10.79
CA ILE A 46 7.91 35.95 11.36
C ILE A 46 6.98 34.80 11.76
N TYR A 47 7.35 34.12 12.85
CA TYR A 47 6.34 33.56 13.74
C TYR A 47 5.66 34.74 14.42
N ILE A 48 4.57 35.25 13.85
CA ILE A 48 3.46 35.92 14.54
C ILE A 48 2.28 36.03 13.56
N THR A 49 1.20 35.35 13.96
CA THR A 49 -0.21 35.54 13.58
C THR A 49 -0.63 35.34 12.13
N ASN A 50 -0.97 34.09 11.79
CA ASN A 50 -2.30 33.78 11.27
C ASN A 50 -2.84 32.44 11.81
N LYS A 51 -2.72 32.27 13.14
CA LYS A 51 -3.36 31.19 13.91
C LYS A 51 -4.89 31.15 13.70
N GLN A 52 -5.52 32.27 13.36
CA GLN A 52 -6.98 32.34 13.20
C GLN A 52 -7.56 31.67 11.93
N TYR A 53 -6.76 31.42 10.89
CA TYR A 53 -7.27 30.77 9.67
C TYR A 53 -7.08 29.24 9.66
N LEU A 54 -6.12 28.72 10.44
CA LEU A 54 -5.89 27.27 10.60
C LEU A 54 -6.51 26.71 11.90
N GLU A 55 -6.61 27.48 12.98
CA GLU A 55 -7.31 27.01 14.20
C GLU A 55 -8.82 26.93 14.01
N ASN A 56 -9.42 27.69 13.09
CA ASN A 56 -10.86 27.56 12.78
C ASN A 56 -11.20 26.33 11.92
N PHE A 57 -10.21 25.67 11.31
CA PHE A 57 -10.40 24.38 10.65
C PHE A 57 -10.19 23.20 11.60
N ASN A 58 -9.38 23.36 12.66
CA ASN A 58 -9.06 22.29 13.61
C ASN A 58 -9.86 22.33 14.93
N ASN A 59 -10.47 23.45 15.34
CA ASN A 59 -11.15 23.57 16.65
C ASN A 59 -12.69 23.53 16.63
N ASP A 60 -13.32 23.27 15.49
CA ASP A 60 -14.75 22.93 15.45
C ASP A 60 -14.83 21.42 15.22
N ASN A 61 -14.91 20.62 16.29
CA ASN A 61 -15.07 19.16 16.30
C ASN A 61 -15.96 18.66 15.12
N PHE A 62 -15.29 18.37 14.00
CA PHE A 62 -15.69 17.42 13.00
C PHE A 62 -14.99 16.12 13.39
N THR A 63 -15.42 15.51 14.49
CA THR A 63 -15.41 14.05 14.56
C THR A 63 -16.40 13.58 13.50
N ILE A 64 -15.97 13.60 12.23
CA ILE A 64 -16.48 12.66 11.25
C ILE A 64 -16.06 11.32 11.86
N ASN A 65 -16.99 10.61 12.50
CA ASN A 65 -16.77 9.19 12.79
C ASN A 65 -16.63 8.53 11.41
N SER A 66 -15.41 8.51 10.90
CA SER A 66 -15.12 7.88 9.63
C SER A 66 -15.30 6.36 9.84
N THR A 67 -15.68 5.63 8.79
CA THR A 67 -15.70 4.17 8.82
C THR A 67 -14.32 3.63 9.19
N ALA A 68 -13.25 4.31 8.79
CA ALA A 68 -11.90 4.03 9.25
C ALA A 68 -11.80 4.13 10.78
N ASP A 69 -12.10 5.28 11.39
CA ASP A 69 -12.07 5.45 12.86
C ASP A 69 -12.95 4.43 13.60
N TYR A 70 -14.08 4.04 13.01
CA TYR A 70 -14.96 3.04 13.57
C TYR A 70 -14.33 1.64 13.58
N ASN A 71 -13.63 1.27 12.49
CA ASN A 71 -12.95 -0.02 12.40
C ASN A 71 -11.78 -0.09 13.40
N TYR A 72 -11.00 0.97 13.54
CA TYR A 72 -9.93 1.03 14.53
C TYR A 72 -10.47 0.94 15.96
N LYS A 73 -11.59 1.62 16.26
CA LYS A 73 -12.28 1.45 17.55
C LYS A 73 -12.73 0.02 17.81
N LYS A 74 -13.19 -0.72 16.79
CA LYS A 74 -13.53 -2.15 16.93
C LYS A 74 -12.29 -2.97 17.30
N THR A 75 -11.17 -2.73 16.64
CA THR A 75 -9.89 -3.41 16.92
C THR A 75 -9.42 -3.10 18.34
N ASP A 76 -9.49 -1.84 18.79
CA ASP A 76 -9.11 -1.44 20.15
C ASP A 76 -10.01 -2.10 21.23
N ILE A 77 -11.32 -2.17 20.98
CA ILE A 77 -12.26 -2.85 21.88
C ILE A 77 -11.93 -4.34 21.95
N LEU A 78 -11.70 -4.99 20.79
CA LEU A 78 -11.32 -6.40 20.72
C LEU A 78 -10.02 -6.65 21.49
N PHE A 79 -9.02 -5.78 21.30
CA PHE A 79 -7.73 -5.85 21.97
C PHE A 79 -7.88 -5.83 23.50
N ASN A 80 -8.63 -4.85 24.02
CA ASN A 80 -8.82 -4.69 25.45
C ASN A 80 -9.65 -5.83 26.06
N ASN A 81 -10.69 -6.28 25.37
CA ASN A 81 -11.49 -7.43 25.79
C ASN A 81 -10.62 -8.70 25.89
N LEU A 82 -9.79 -8.95 24.89
CA LEU A 82 -8.92 -10.12 24.87
C LEU A 82 -7.89 -10.10 26.00
N LYS A 83 -7.27 -8.94 26.28
CA LYS A 83 -6.37 -8.79 27.42
C LYS A 83 -7.04 -9.09 28.76
N ASN A 84 -8.26 -8.58 28.96
CA ASN A 84 -9.03 -8.83 30.18
C ASN A 84 -9.35 -10.31 30.36
N VAL A 85 -9.67 -11.02 29.27
CA VAL A 85 -9.91 -12.47 29.32
C VAL A 85 -8.61 -13.21 29.60
N ILE A 86 -7.49 -12.86 28.94
CA ILE A 86 -6.16 -13.46 29.17
C ILE A 86 -5.74 -13.36 30.64
N ASP A 87 -6.04 -12.25 31.31
CA ASP A 87 -5.65 -12.07 32.71
C ASP A 87 -6.28 -13.12 33.65
N GLN A 88 -7.43 -13.70 33.27
CA GLN A 88 -8.16 -14.71 34.07
C GLN A 88 -7.59 -16.13 33.98
N TYR A 89 -6.69 -16.42 33.04
CA TYR A 89 -6.15 -17.77 32.81
C TYR A 89 -4.64 -17.82 33.03
N SER A 90 -4.13 -18.95 33.51
CA SER A 90 -2.69 -19.16 33.70
C SER A 90 -2.00 -19.64 32.42
N ILE A 91 -2.74 -20.34 31.55
CA ILE A 91 -2.24 -20.92 30.31
C ILE A 91 -3.01 -20.31 29.15
N ILE A 92 -2.30 -19.79 28.15
CA ILE A 92 -2.88 -19.28 26.91
C ILE A 92 -2.36 -20.14 25.77
N SER A 93 -3.27 -20.70 24.97
CA SER A 93 -2.90 -21.41 23.76
C SER A 93 -3.38 -20.67 22.52
N PHE A 94 -2.58 -20.68 21.46
CA PHE A 94 -2.90 -20.01 20.21
C PHE A 94 -2.94 -21.02 19.05
N ASP A 95 -3.87 -20.84 18.12
CA ASP A 95 -3.75 -21.40 16.78
C ASP A 95 -2.67 -20.66 15.97
N ILE A 96 -2.19 -21.29 14.89
CA ILE A 96 -1.17 -20.69 14.00
C ILE A 96 -1.81 -19.91 12.86
N PHE A 97 -2.61 -20.53 12.01
CA PHE A 97 -2.95 -19.99 10.70
C PHE A 97 -4.21 -19.13 10.77
N ASP A 98 -4.20 -17.98 10.10
CA ASP A 98 -5.21 -16.93 10.26
C ASP A 98 -5.33 -16.38 11.71
N THR A 99 -4.52 -16.89 12.65
CA THR A 99 -4.42 -16.47 14.05
C THR A 99 -3.09 -15.77 14.33
N LEU A 100 -1.99 -16.50 14.57
CA LEU A 100 -0.66 -15.88 14.80
C LEU A 100 0.03 -15.48 13.49
N LEU A 101 -0.19 -16.27 12.44
CA LEU A 101 0.40 -16.13 11.14
C LEU A 101 -0.68 -15.95 10.08
N ILE A 102 -0.44 -15.03 9.16
CA ILE A 102 -1.30 -14.77 8.01
C ILE A 102 -0.52 -14.95 6.72
N ARG A 103 -1.25 -15.27 5.67
CA ARG A 103 -0.75 -15.26 4.30
C ARG A 103 -1.31 -14.06 3.55
N PRO A 104 -0.60 -13.56 2.53
CA PRO A 104 -1.05 -12.48 1.65
C PRO A 104 -2.02 -13.00 0.57
N TYR A 105 -2.99 -13.82 0.96
CA TYR A 105 -4.03 -14.35 0.07
C TYR A 105 -5.39 -14.28 0.78
N VAL A 106 -6.48 -14.31 0.01
CA VAL A 106 -7.82 -14.52 0.59
C VAL A 106 -8.01 -15.97 0.99
N GLU A 107 -7.62 -16.91 0.12
CA GLU A 107 -7.73 -18.34 0.39
C GLU A 107 -6.33 -18.98 0.44
N PRO A 108 -6.05 -19.86 1.42
CA PRO A 108 -4.75 -20.53 1.51
C PRO A 108 -4.35 -21.31 0.24
N LYS A 109 -5.34 -21.89 -0.47
CA LYS A 109 -5.13 -22.64 -1.72
C LYS A 109 -4.56 -21.80 -2.87
N ASP A 110 -4.67 -20.47 -2.79
CA ASP A 110 -4.16 -19.57 -3.82
C ASP A 110 -2.63 -19.57 -3.85
N LEU A 111 -1.97 -20.01 -2.77
CA LEU A 111 -0.54 -20.31 -2.77
C LEU A 111 -0.16 -21.34 -3.83
N PHE A 112 -0.99 -22.37 -4.04
CA PHE A 112 -0.71 -23.41 -5.04
C PHE A 112 -0.85 -22.88 -6.46
N VAL A 113 -1.86 -22.03 -6.70
CA VAL A 113 -2.04 -21.32 -7.98
C VAL A 113 -0.86 -20.38 -8.22
N HIS A 114 -0.39 -19.69 -7.18
CA HIS A 114 0.79 -18.85 -7.26
C HIS A 114 2.04 -19.67 -7.64
N LEU A 115 2.29 -20.78 -6.95
CA LEU A 115 3.43 -21.65 -7.24
C LEU A 115 3.38 -22.23 -8.66
N GLU A 116 2.20 -22.66 -9.10
CA GLU A 116 1.94 -23.12 -10.48
C GLU A 116 2.37 -22.06 -11.49
N ASN A 117 1.93 -20.82 -11.31
CA ASN A 117 2.26 -19.73 -12.22
C ASN A 117 3.76 -19.37 -12.17
N LEU A 118 4.38 -19.28 -11.00
CA LEU A 118 5.81 -18.96 -10.89
C LEU A 118 6.70 -19.95 -11.64
N ASN A 119 6.28 -21.22 -11.68
CA ASN A 119 7.07 -22.31 -12.23
C ASN A 119 6.56 -22.83 -13.59
N ASN A 120 5.54 -22.17 -14.18
CA ASN A 120 4.87 -22.59 -15.41
C ASN A 120 4.42 -24.07 -15.38
N ALA A 121 3.91 -24.53 -14.24
CA ALA A 121 3.59 -25.92 -13.96
C ALA A 121 2.08 -26.22 -14.07
N THR A 122 1.47 -25.86 -15.20
CA THR A 122 0.02 -25.90 -15.43
C THR A 122 -0.64 -27.20 -14.93
N GLY A 123 -1.64 -27.06 -14.06
CA GLY A 123 -2.37 -28.18 -13.45
C GLY A 123 -1.81 -28.69 -12.12
N PHE A 124 -0.67 -28.16 -11.66
CA PHE A 124 -0.11 -28.43 -10.33
C PHE A 124 -1.12 -28.16 -9.21
N ALA A 125 -1.74 -26.98 -9.19
CA ALA A 125 -2.59 -26.55 -8.09
C ALA A 125 -3.77 -27.52 -7.90
N LYS A 126 -4.39 -27.94 -9.01
CA LYS A 126 -5.45 -28.95 -9.00
C LYS A 126 -4.94 -30.30 -8.47
N SER A 127 -3.82 -30.80 -9.02
CA SER A 127 -3.21 -32.07 -8.60
C SER A 127 -2.87 -32.08 -7.11
N ARG A 128 -2.32 -30.97 -6.60
CA ARG A 128 -1.93 -30.77 -5.19
C ARG A 128 -3.12 -30.77 -4.24
N ILE A 129 -4.22 -30.10 -4.62
CA ILE A 129 -5.47 -30.08 -3.84
C ILE A 129 -6.14 -31.46 -3.84
N GLU A 130 -6.17 -32.12 -4.99
CA GLU A 130 -6.75 -33.47 -5.12
C GLU A 130 -5.95 -34.52 -4.33
N ALA A 131 -4.62 -34.45 -4.35
CA ALA A 131 -3.75 -35.32 -3.56
C ALA A 131 -4.10 -35.27 -2.07
N GLU A 132 -4.19 -34.06 -1.50
CA GLU A 132 -4.59 -33.86 -0.12
C GLU A 132 -6.02 -34.38 0.15
N SER A 133 -6.99 -33.98 -0.67
CA SER A 133 -8.40 -34.40 -0.51
C SER A 133 -8.56 -35.92 -0.53
N ASN A 134 -7.86 -36.60 -1.44
CA ASN A 134 -7.94 -38.05 -1.61
C ASN A 134 -7.37 -38.81 -0.40
N ILE A 135 -6.29 -38.31 0.21
CA ILE A 135 -5.74 -38.94 1.43
C ILE A 135 -6.68 -38.70 2.61
N ARG A 136 -7.18 -37.46 2.77
CA ARG A 136 -8.12 -37.12 3.85
C ARG A 136 -9.39 -37.99 3.81
N LYS A 137 -9.90 -38.33 2.62
CA LYS A 137 -11.04 -39.24 2.44
C LYS A 137 -10.75 -40.71 2.79
N LYS A 138 -9.50 -41.16 2.63
CA LYS A 138 -9.09 -42.57 2.84
C LYS A 138 -8.69 -42.90 4.27
N LYS A 139 -8.38 -41.89 5.11
CA LYS A 139 -7.87 -42.15 6.46
C LYS A 139 -8.95 -42.69 7.41
N SER A 140 -8.55 -43.64 8.25
CA SER A 140 -9.36 -44.22 9.32
C SER A 140 -9.25 -43.40 10.60
N HIS A 141 -10.10 -43.66 11.59
CA HIS A 141 -10.09 -42.99 12.90
C HIS A 141 -8.75 -43.11 13.67
N LYS A 142 -7.84 -43.98 13.23
CA LYS A 142 -6.54 -44.20 13.88
C LYS A 142 -5.51 -43.10 13.59
N PHE A 143 -5.52 -42.51 12.39
CA PHE A 143 -4.67 -41.39 12.00
C PHE A 143 -5.53 -40.31 11.35
N GLU A 144 -5.88 -39.28 12.10
CA GLU A 144 -6.81 -38.24 11.63
C GLU A 144 -6.12 -37.21 10.74
N GLU A 145 -4.83 -36.94 10.99
CA GLU A 145 -4.07 -35.94 10.25
C GLU A 145 -3.10 -36.58 9.23
N ILE A 146 -2.86 -35.86 8.13
CA ILE A 146 -1.91 -36.22 7.07
C ILE A 146 -0.58 -35.46 7.23
N THR A 147 0.50 -36.00 6.68
CA THR A 147 1.78 -35.26 6.61
C THR A 147 1.96 -34.60 5.24
N PHE A 148 2.85 -33.61 5.17
CA PHE A 148 3.27 -33.03 3.90
C PHE A 148 3.89 -34.06 2.94
N ASP A 149 4.57 -35.06 3.48
CA ASP A 149 5.17 -36.15 2.71
C ASP A 149 4.10 -37.10 2.14
N ASP A 150 3.04 -37.39 2.90
CA ASP A 150 1.88 -38.18 2.41
C ASP A 150 1.31 -37.53 1.15
N ILE A 151 1.13 -36.20 1.18
CA ILE A 151 0.59 -35.42 0.07
C ILE A 151 1.48 -35.52 -1.16
N TYR A 152 2.79 -35.31 -1.01
CA TYR A 152 3.74 -35.37 -2.13
C TYR A 152 4.04 -36.80 -2.60
N GLN A 153 3.70 -37.81 -1.82
CA GLN A 153 3.70 -39.20 -2.28
C GLN A 153 2.52 -39.47 -3.23
N GLN A 154 1.36 -38.85 -2.96
CA GLN A 154 0.10 -39.02 -3.70
C GLN A 154 0.00 -38.11 -4.95
N ILE A 155 0.71 -36.98 -5.00
CA ILE A 155 0.70 -36.06 -6.13
C ILE A 155 1.23 -36.72 -7.42
N GLU A 156 0.79 -36.22 -8.58
CA GLU A 156 1.28 -36.70 -9.87
C GLU A 156 2.83 -36.59 -9.95
N PRO A 157 3.53 -37.64 -10.45
CA PRO A 157 4.99 -37.68 -10.48
C PRO A 157 5.66 -36.45 -11.10
N LYS A 158 5.06 -35.88 -12.16
CA LYS A 158 5.57 -34.69 -12.86
C LYS A 158 5.64 -33.42 -12.01
N TYR A 159 4.99 -33.38 -10.84
CA TYR A 159 4.98 -32.21 -9.95
C TYR A 159 5.79 -32.39 -8.66
N LYS A 160 6.37 -33.58 -8.41
CA LYS A 160 7.09 -33.86 -7.15
C LYS A 160 8.27 -32.91 -6.90
N TRP A 161 8.89 -32.40 -7.96
CA TRP A 161 9.99 -31.43 -7.89
C TRP A 161 9.59 -30.06 -7.29
N LEU A 162 8.29 -29.76 -7.19
CA LEU A 162 7.79 -28.52 -6.57
C LEU A 162 7.76 -28.55 -5.04
N LYS A 163 8.11 -29.67 -4.40
CA LYS A 163 8.03 -29.86 -2.95
C LYS A 163 8.78 -28.79 -2.15
N GLU A 164 10.06 -28.64 -2.42
CA GLU A 164 10.89 -27.65 -1.73
C GLU A 164 10.49 -26.21 -2.08
N LYS A 165 10.00 -25.99 -3.31
CA LYS A 165 9.52 -24.68 -3.76
C LYS A 165 8.20 -24.28 -3.09
N GLU A 166 7.31 -25.23 -2.78
CA GLU A 166 6.10 -24.99 -1.97
C GLU A 166 6.50 -24.58 -0.55
N LEU A 167 7.43 -25.30 0.09
CA LEU A 167 7.94 -24.94 1.42
C LEU A 167 8.63 -23.58 1.45
N GLU A 168 9.43 -23.25 0.43
CA GLU A 168 10.07 -21.95 0.30
C GLU A 168 9.05 -20.82 0.17
N LEU A 169 8.03 -21.00 -0.68
CA LEU A 169 6.96 -20.02 -0.85
C LEU A 169 6.10 -19.86 0.41
N GLU A 170 5.80 -20.96 1.11
CA GLU A 170 5.15 -20.94 2.43
C GLU A 170 5.98 -20.13 3.44
N TYR A 171 7.28 -20.43 3.56
CA TYR A 171 8.17 -19.75 4.50
C TYR A 171 8.24 -18.24 4.21
N ASN A 172 8.32 -17.86 2.94
CA ASN A 172 8.43 -16.46 2.53
C ASN A 172 7.11 -15.69 2.74
N SER A 173 5.98 -16.30 2.39
CA SER A 173 4.67 -15.65 2.42
C SER A 173 4.06 -15.53 3.82
N LEU A 174 4.39 -16.44 4.75
CA LEU A 174 3.90 -16.36 6.12
C LEU A 174 4.51 -15.17 6.88
N LYS A 175 3.65 -14.36 7.48
CA LYS A 175 3.99 -13.17 8.27
C LYS A 175 3.25 -13.18 9.60
N ALA A 176 3.83 -12.50 10.61
CA ALA A 176 3.15 -12.24 11.86
C ALA A 176 1.88 -11.41 11.63
N ARG A 177 0.76 -11.83 12.22
CA ARG A 177 -0.44 -11.01 12.34
C ARG A 177 -0.21 -9.96 13.42
N SER A 178 -0.07 -8.68 13.04
CA SER A 178 0.39 -7.61 13.95
C SER A 178 -0.47 -7.49 15.21
N PHE A 179 -1.79 -7.51 15.06
CA PHE A 179 -2.73 -7.47 16.18
C PHE A 179 -2.51 -8.63 17.18
N LEU A 180 -2.41 -9.88 16.70
CA LEU A 180 -2.18 -11.03 17.57
C LEU A 180 -0.76 -11.07 18.12
N LYS A 181 0.20 -10.45 17.42
CA LYS A 181 1.57 -10.34 17.91
C LYS A 181 1.64 -9.56 19.22
N ASP A 182 0.92 -8.45 19.30
CA ASP A 182 0.83 -7.63 20.50
C ASP A 182 0.12 -8.38 21.64
N ILE A 183 -0.91 -9.16 21.32
CA ILE A 183 -1.60 -10.03 22.29
C ILE A 183 -0.69 -11.15 22.82
N TYR A 184 0.06 -11.81 21.94
CA TYR A 184 1.06 -12.81 22.32
C TYR A 184 2.10 -12.18 23.26
N ASN A 185 2.65 -11.03 22.89
CA ASN A 185 3.63 -10.31 23.70
C ASN A 185 3.04 -9.92 25.07
N TYR A 186 1.77 -9.51 25.12
CA TYR A 186 1.08 -9.25 26.38
C TYR A 186 1.00 -10.49 27.28
N ALA A 187 0.65 -11.66 26.73
CA ALA A 187 0.62 -12.90 27.50
C ALA A 187 2.00 -13.26 28.09
N ILE A 188 3.07 -13.08 27.30
CA ILE A 188 4.46 -13.26 27.77
C ILE A 188 4.81 -12.28 28.88
N LEU A 189 4.50 -10.98 28.71
CA LEU A 189 4.75 -9.95 29.72
C LEU A 189 4.01 -10.23 31.03
N LYS A 190 2.82 -10.82 30.96
CA LYS A 190 2.03 -11.29 32.11
C LYS A 190 2.52 -12.62 32.68
N LYS A 191 3.64 -13.17 32.19
CA LYS A 191 4.24 -14.43 32.61
C LYS A 191 3.26 -15.61 32.52
N LYS A 192 2.36 -15.58 31.53
CA LYS A 192 1.47 -16.71 31.24
C LYS A 192 2.29 -17.85 30.63
N ARG A 193 1.87 -19.09 30.87
CA ARG A 193 2.37 -20.25 30.11
C ARG A 193 1.74 -20.22 28.73
N VAL A 194 2.55 -20.14 27.68
CA VAL A 194 2.04 -20.01 26.30
C VAL A 194 2.25 -21.30 25.52
N LEU A 195 1.17 -21.84 24.95
CA LEU A 195 1.20 -23.00 24.06
C LEU A 195 0.81 -22.56 22.64
N ILE A 196 1.27 -23.29 21.63
CA ILE A 196 0.82 -23.13 20.24
C ILE A 196 0.32 -24.47 19.73
N ILE A 197 -0.87 -24.51 19.15
CA ILE A 197 -1.58 -25.74 18.78
C ILE A 197 -2.20 -25.57 17.39
N SER A 198 -1.80 -26.38 16.41
CA SER A 198 -2.28 -26.27 15.03
C SER A 198 -2.71 -27.60 14.45
N ASP A 199 -3.85 -27.59 13.74
CA ASP A 199 -4.21 -28.66 12.81
C ASP A 199 -3.51 -28.40 11.48
N MET A 200 -2.37 -29.07 11.23
CA MET A 200 -1.55 -28.80 10.05
C MET A 200 -0.70 -30.00 9.61
N TYR A 201 -0.57 -30.16 8.29
CA TYR A 201 0.26 -31.19 7.65
C TYR A 201 1.76 -30.84 7.59
N LEU A 202 2.11 -29.57 7.75
CA LEU A 202 3.50 -29.09 7.81
C LEU A 202 4.18 -29.55 9.09
N SER A 203 5.46 -29.91 9.00
CA SER A 203 6.21 -30.46 10.13
C SER A 203 6.45 -29.41 11.22
N LYS A 204 6.62 -29.90 12.46
CA LYS A 204 6.98 -29.04 13.60
C LYS A 204 8.24 -28.21 13.32
N ASN A 205 9.29 -28.84 12.80
CA ASN A 205 10.56 -28.18 12.49
C ASN A 205 10.42 -27.01 11.50
N PHE A 206 9.52 -27.13 10.51
CA PHE A 206 9.26 -26.04 9.58
C PHE A 206 8.57 -24.87 10.30
N LEU A 207 7.53 -25.17 11.09
CA LEU A 207 6.74 -24.16 11.79
C LEU A 207 7.53 -23.43 12.88
N GLU A 208 8.43 -24.10 13.60
CA GLU A 208 9.34 -23.44 14.55
C GLU A 208 10.21 -22.37 13.87
N LYS A 209 10.75 -22.67 12.68
CA LYS A 209 11.52 -21.70 11.89
C LYS A 209 10.67 -20.50 11.47
N VAL A 210 9.44 -20.73 11.01
CA VAL A 210 8.53 -19.65 10.61
C VAL A 210 8.11 -18.80 11.80
N LEU A 211 7.74 -19.42 12.92
CA LEU A 211 7.36 -18.73 14.15
C LEU A 211 8.51 -17.86 14.66
N LYS A 212 9.74 -18.39 14.68
CA LYS A 212 10.95 -17.63 15.02
C LYS A 212 11.19 -16.45 14.07
N LYS A 213 11.10 -16.64 12.75
CA LYS A 213 11.17 -15.55 11.75
C LYS A 213 10.14 -14.44 12.06
N CYS A 214 8.96 -14.82 12.53
CA CYS A 214 7.88 -13.92 12.90
C CYS A 214 7.98 -13.41 14.37
N GLY A 215 9.12 -13.65 15.02
CA GLY A 215 9.47 -13.21 16.37
C GLY A 215 8.77 -13.96 17.51
N TYR A 216 8.14 -15.10 17.26
CA TYR A 216 7.47 -15.90 18.29
C TYR A 216 8.47 -16.93 18.84
N GLU A 217 9.11 -16.62 19.97
CA GLU A 217 10.21 -17.46 20.53
C GLU A 217 9.95 -17.94 21.97
N ASN A 218 9.08 -17.27 22.74
CA ASN A 218 8.91 -17.48 24.18
C ASN A 218 7.69 -18.36 24.54
N TYR A 219 7.34 -19.32 23.69
CA TYR A 219 6.28 -20.29 24.02
C TYR A 219 6.89 -21.56 24.65
N GLU A 220 6.10 -22.23 25.48
CA GLU A 220 6.52 -23.43 26.22
C GLU A 220 6.52 -24.67 25.32
N HIS A 221 5.45 -24.85 24.52
CA HIS A 221 5.32 -26.00 23.62
C HIS A 221 4.61 -25.63 22.30
N LEU A 222 5.00 -26.35 21.24
CA LEU A 222 4.37 -26.35 19.92
C LEU A 222 3.83 -27.76 19.62
N PHE A 223 2.51 -27.86 19.47
CA PHE A 223 1.77 -29.09 19.16
C PHE A 223 1.18 -29.01 17.76
N ILE A 224 1.58 -29.95 16.90
CA ILE A 224 1.12 -30.04 15.50
C ILE A 224 0.39 -31.36 15.29
N SER A 225 -0.84 -31.31 14.76
CA SER A 225 -1.69 -32.50 14.61
C SER A 225 -1.04 -33.65 13.83
N SER A 226 -0.20 -33.35 12.83
CA SER A 226 0.46 -34.36 11.99
C SER A 226 1.52 -35.17 12.74
N GLU A 227 2.14 -34.61 13.78
CA GLU A 227 3.11 -35.32 14.65
C GLU A 227 2.41 -36.34 15.58
N TYR A 228 1.15 -36.07 15.94
CA TYR A 228 0.36 -36.93 16.84
C TYR A 228 -0.64 -37.82 16.07
N GLY A 229 -0.88 -37.52 14.79
CA GLY A 229 -1.96 -38.13 14.00
C GLY A 229 -3.36 -37.85 14.55
N LYS A 230 -3.52 -36.77 15.33
CA LYS A 230 -4.76 -36.39 16.05
C LYS A 230 -5.03 -34.90 15.90
N THR A 231 -6.29 -34.54 15.72
CA THR A 231 -6.70 -33.17 15.38
C THR A 231 -7.36 -32.45 16.57
N LYS A 232 -7.34 -31.11 16.54
CA LYS A 232 -8.20 -30.23 17.34
C LYS A 232 -9.66 -30.45 16.98
N SER A 233 -9.94 -30.64 15.70
CA SER A 233 -11.29 -30.84 15.16
C SER A 233 -12.05 -32.04 15.75
N SER A 234 -11.33 -33.08 16.21
CA SER A 234 -11.89 -34.24 16.92
C SER A 234 -11.84 -34.10 18.45
N GLY A 235 -11.13 -33.10 18.99
CA GLY A 235 -10.87 -32.92 20.41
C GLY A 235 -9.74 -33.79 20.97
N LEU A 236 -9.22 -34.74 20.20
CA LEU A 236 -8.20 -35.68 20.67
C LEU A 236 -6.85 -35.01 20.91
N LEU A 237 -6.46 -34.04 20.08
CA LEU A 237 -5.20 -33.32 20.29
C LEU A 237 -5.20 -32.55 21.61
N TYR A 238 -6.30 -31.84 21.92
CA TYR A 238 -6.45 -31.17 23.21
C TYR A 238 -6.40 -32.16 24.38
N SER A 239 -7.08 -33.30 24.27
CA SER A 239 -7.09 -34.32 25.31
C SER A 239 -5.69 -34.87 25.60
N ILE A 240 -4.87 -35.04 24.55
CA ILE A 240 -3.45 -35.42 24.67
C ILE A 240 -2.69 -34.33 25.42
N ILE A 241 -2.82 -33.07 25.02
CA ILE A 241 -2.11 -31.94 25.63
C ILE A 241 -2.45 -31.80 27.12
N LEU A 242 -3.73 -31.89 27.48
CA LEU A 242 -4.18 -31.81 28.87
C LEU A 242 -3.53 -32.92 29.73
N LYS A 243 -3.46 -34.13 29.18
CA LYS A 243 -2.86 -35.29 29.86
C LYS A 243 -1.34 -35.20 29.94
N GLU A 244 -0.68 -34.87 28.83
CA GLU A 244 0.79 -34.81 28.72
C GLU A 244 1.37 -33.72 29.61
N LEU A 245 0.73 -32.55 29.66
CA LEU A 245 1.16 -31.43 30.50
C LEU A 245 0.58 -31.46 31.92
N ASN A 246 -0.30 -32.43 32.22
CA ASN A 246 -1.03 -32.56 33.48
C ASN A 246 -1.73 -31.23 33.89
N ILE A 247 -2.49 -30.65 32.96
CA ILE A 247 -3.16 -29.36 33.14
C ILE A 247 -4.69 -29.53 33.15
N SER A 248 -5.37 -28.74 33.98
CA SER A 248 -6.83 -28.69 33.99
C SER A 248 -7.34 -27.89 32.80
N SER A 249 -8.38 -28.39 32.13
CA SER A 249 -9.06 -27.70 31.02
C SER A 249 -9.60 -26.32 31.42
N LYS A 250 -9.95 -26.12 32.70
CA LYS A 250 -10.44 -24.82 33.21
C LYS A 250 -9.37 -23.72 33.26
N ASN A 251 -8.09 -24.09 33.26
CA ASN A 251 -6.97 -23.15 33.43
C ASN A 251 -6.39 -22.63 32.11
N ILE A 252 -6.92 -23.12 30.97
CA ILE A 252 -6.46 -22.80 29.64
C ILE A 252 -7.50 -21.99 28.87
N LEU A 253 -7.03 -20.93 28.22
CA LEU A 253 -7.76 -20.17 27.20
C LEU A 253 -7.13 -20.47 25.84
N HIS A 254 -7.90 -21.03 24.91
CA HIS A 254 -7.51 -21.17 23.52
C HIS A 254 -7.97 -19.97 22.69
N ILE A 255 -7.12 -19.47 21.80
CA ILE A 255 -7.39 -18.35 20.90
C ILE A 255 -7.15 -18.82 19.47
N GLY A 256 -8.18 -18.74 18.61
CA GLY A 256 -8.10 -19.19 17.22
C GLY A 256 -9.22 -18.65 16.34
N ASP A 257 -9.13 -18.92 15.03
CA ASP A 257 -10.07 -18.44 14.01
C ASP A 257 -11.19 -19.43 13.71
N ASN A 258 -10.96 -20.72 13.90
CA ASN A 258 -11.91 -21.72 13.47
C ASN A 258 -13.02 -21.94 14.51
N LEU A 259 -14.26 -21.57 14.16
CA LEU A 259 -15.43 -21.74 15.03
C LEU A 259 -15.65 -23.17 15.54
N ARG A 260 -15.19 -24.19 14.82
CA ARG A 260 -15.30 -25.59 15.24
C ARG A 260 -14.09 -26.03 16.06
N SER A 261 -12.91 -26.08 15.46
CA SER A 261 -11.72 -26.67 16.07
C SER A 261 -11.13 -25.83 17.20
N ASP A 262 -11.38 -24.52 17.18
CA ASP A 262 -10.78 -23.59 18.13
C ASP A 262 -11.80 -23.06 19.14
N ILE A 263 -13.11 -23.17 18.85
CA ILE A 263 -14.16 -22.62 19.71
C ILE A 263 -15.10 -23.69 20.24
N SER A 264 -15.86 -24.38 19.38
CA SER A 264 -16.89 -25.33 19.86
C SER A 264 -16.26 -26.54 20.55
N ILE A 265 -15.29 -27.20 19.91
CA ILE A 265 -14.67 -28.42 20.43
C ILE A 265 -13.93 -28.17 21.75
N PRO A 266 -13.08 -27.14 21.89
CA PRO A 266 -12.46 -26.83 23.19
C PRO A 266 -13.48 -26.62 24.31
N ARG A 267 -14.56 -25.87 24.03
CA ARG A 267 -15.62 -25.62 25.02
C ARG A 267 -16.35 -26.89 25.44
N GLU A 268 -16.62 -27.80 24.50
CA GLU A 268 -17.25 -29.11 24.77
C GLU A 268 -16.44 -29.96 25.75
N ILE A 269 -15.10 -29.88 25.70
CA ILE A 269 -14.20 -30.59 26.64
C ILE A 269 -13.76 -29.75 27.84
N GLY A 270 -14.39 -28.58 28.05
CA GLY A 270 -14.19 -27.72 29.21
C GLY A 270 -13.00 -26.75 29.13
N ILE A 271 -12.39 -26.58 27.95
CA ILE A 271 -11.39 -25.55 27.67
C ILE A 271 -12.10 -24.25 27.30
N ASN A 272 -11.70 -23.12 27.89
CA ASN A 272 -12.22 -21.82 27.48
C ASN A 272 -11.63 -21.42 26.13
N ALA A 273 -12.43 -20.74 25.31
CA ALA A 273 -12.01 -20.39 23.96
C ALA A 273 -12.49 -18.99 23.55
N PHE A 274 -11.61 -18.26 22.85
CA PHE A 274 -11.85 -16.92 22.32
C PHE A 274 -11.67 -16.91 20.80
N HIS A 275 -12.70 -16.46 20.09
CA HIS A 275 -12.72 -16.41 18.63
C HIS A 275 -12.09 -15.14 18.12
N ILE A 276 -11.16 -15.29 17.17
CA ILE A 276 -10.61 -14.18 16.40
C ILE A 276 -10.95 -14.37 14.93
N PRO A 277 -11.75 -13.48 14.32
CA PRO A 277 -12.07 -13.61 12.90
C PRO A 277 -10.81 -13.49 12.03
N LYS A 278 -10.86 -14.10 10.84
CA LYS A 278 -9.78 -13.97 9.86
C LYS A 278 -9.64 -12.51 9.43
N VAL A 279 -8.43 -12.10 9.05
CA VAL A 279 -8.16 -10.73 8.60
C VAL A 279 -9.03 -10.31 7.40
N VAL A 280 -9.25 -11.25 6.47
CA VAL A 280 -10.08 -11.02 5.27
C VAL A 280 -11.58 -10.97 5.58
N GLU A 281 -12.06 -11.73 6.57
CA GLU A 281 -13.44 -11.65 7.02
C GLU A 281 -13.71 -10.26 7.62
N PHE A 282 -12.80 -9.77 8.47
CA PHE A 282 -12.88 -8.42 9.02
C PHE A 282 -12.85 -7.35 7.92
N LEU A 283 -12.01 -7.51 6.89
CA LEU A 283 -12.00 -6.61 5.73
C LEU A 283 -13.35 -6.60 5.00
N PHE A 284 -13.96 -7.76 4.79
CA PHE A 284 -15.25 -7.87 4.09
C PHE A 284 -16.42 -7.30 4.91
N GLU A 285 -16.38 -7.42 6.23
CA GLU A 285 -17.38 -6.82 7.11
C GLU A 285 -17.30 -5.28 7.11
N THR A 286 -16.11 -4.74 6.96
CA THR A 286 -15.87 -3.30 7.05
C THR A 286 -16.13 -2.55 5.73
N ASP A 287 -16.02 -3.23 4.59
CA ASP A 287 -16.33 -2.67 3.28
C ASP A 287 -16.99 -3.71 2.35
N PRO A 288 -18.35 -3.78 2.30
CA PRO A 288 -19.07 -4.74 1.48
C PRO A 288 -18.75 -4.68 -0.01
N ARG A 289 -18.26 -3.53 -0.49
CA ARG A 289 -17.86 -3.36 -1.90
C ARG A 289 -16.63 -4.21 -2.23
N ILE A 290 -15.73 -4.38 -1.27
CA ILE A 290 -14.56 -5.26 -1.39
C ILE A 290 -15.00 -6.72 -1.49
N LYS A 291 -15.96 -7.12 -0.65
CA LYS A 291 -16.55 -8.47 -0.72
C LYS A 291 -17.17 -8.75 -2.08
N ALA A 292 -17.93 -7.79 -2.63
CA ALA A 292 -18.54 -7.91 -3.95
C ALA A 292 -17.48 -8.03 -5.06
N PHE A 293 -16.40 -7.25 -4.98
CA PHE A 293 -15.28 -7.37 -5.92
C PHE A 293 -14.63 -8.76 -5.88
N TYR A 294 -14.36 -9.29 -4.68
CA TYR A 294 -13.82 -10.64 -4.54
C TYR A 294 -14.75 -11.71 -5.10
N MET A 295 -16.06 -11.61 -4.85
CA MET A 295 -17.04 -12.57 -5.38
C MET A 295 -17.04 -12.63 -6.91
N ASN A 296 -16.82 -11.49 -7.58
CA ASN A 296 -16.70 -11.42 -9.04
C ASN A 296 -15.32 -11.91 -9.56
N HIS A 297 -14.34 -12.08 -8.67
CA HIS A 297 -12.94 -12.39 -8.99
C HIS A 297 -12.36 -13.54 -8.15
N ASN A 298 -13.20 -14.44 -7.64
CA ASN A 298 -12.79 -15.44 -6.65
C ASN A 298 -11.76 -16.47 -7.18
N ASN A 299 -11.61 -16.58 -8.50
CA ASN A 299 -10.60 -17.40 -9.17
C ASN A 299 -9.40 -16.58 -9.71
N ASN A 300 -9.33 -15.28 -9.42
CA ASN A 300 -8.25 -14.42 -9.86
C ASN A 300 -7.18 -14.28 -8.75
N LEU A 301 -5.98 -14.81 -9.01
CA LEU A 301 -4.87 -14.77 -8.07
C LEU A 301 -4.45 -13.33 -7.70
N GLY A 302 -4.44 -12.40 -8.66
CA GLY A 302 -4.13 -11.00 -8.41
C GLY A 302 -5.12 -10.35 -7.43
N ALA A 303 -6.42 -10.65 -7.59
CA ALA A 303 -7.44 -10.18 -6.66
C ALA A 303 -7.27 -10.79 -5.27
N SER A 304 -6.94 -12.09 -5.17
CA SER A 304 -6.66 -12.72 -3.89
C SER A 304 -5.45 -12.09 -3.19
N ILE A 305 -4.35 -11.87 -3.91
CA ILE A 305 -3.15 -11.23 -3.37
C ILE A 305 -3.42 -9.79 -2.93
N LEU A 306 -4.12 -9.01 -3.77
CA LEU A 306 -4.51 -7.63 -3.45
C LEU A 306 -5.22 -7.56 -2.10
N LEU A 307 -6.23 -8.40 -1.93
CA LEU A 307 -7.10 -8.37 -0.76
C LEU A 307 -6.44 -8.98 0.47
N GLY A 308 -5.58 -9.99 0.31
CA GLY A 308 -4.77 -10.51 1.40
C GLY A 308 -3.79 -9.46 1.95
N LEU A 309 -3.09 -8.73 1.07
CA LEU A 309 -2.22 -7.62 1.46
C LEU A 309 -3.00 -6.46 2.10
N LEU A 310 -4.18 -6.14 1.58
CA LEU A 310 -5.04 -5.11 2.15
C LEU A 310 -5.59 -5.51 3.52
N ALA A 311 -5.98 -6.77 3.71
CA ALA A 311 -6.48 -7.28 4.98
C ALA A 311 -5.38 -7.26 6.05
N SER A 312 -4.18 -7.72 5.71
CA SER A 312 -2.99 -7.64 6.57
C SER A 312 -2.66 -6.21 6.97
N HIS A 313 -2.72 -5.27 6.02
CA HIS A 313 -2.44 -3.86 6.28
C HIS A 313 -3.48 -3.17 7.18
N ASN A 314 -4.76 -3.50 7.04
CA ASN A 314 -5.83 -2.88 7.85
C ASN A 314 -5.76 -3.19 9.35
N GLU A 315 -4.98 -4.19 9.77
CA GLU A 315 -4.72 -4.43 11.19
C GLU A 315 -3.67 -3.51 11.80
N ASN A 316 -2.86 -2.84 10.97
CA ASN A 316 -1.90 -1.86 11.43
C ASN A 316 -2.59 -0.54 11.78
N ALA A 317 -1.99 0.25 12.67
CA ALA A 317 -2.52 1.55 13.06
C ALA A 317 -2.80 2.45 11.85
N TYR A 318 -3.97 3.08 11.84
CA TYR A 318 -4.34 4.08 10.83
C TYR A 318 -3.31 5.19 10.76
N LYS A 319 -2.82 5.50 9.55
CA LYS A 319 -1.95 6.67 9.37
C LYS A 319 -2.78 7.92 9.08
N ASN A 320 -3.40 7.98 7.91
CA ASN A 320 -4.33 9.02 7.49
C ASN A 320 -5.03 8.61 6.18
N TYR A 321 -6.08 9.33 5.81
CA TYR A 321 -6.89 8.98 4.64
C TYR A 321 -6.09 8.88 3.35
N TRP A 322 -5.19 9.83 3.08
CA TRP A 322 -4.44 9.86 1.82
C TRP A 322 -3.43 8.73 1.73
N TYR A 323 -2.76 8.40 2.85
CA TYR A 323 -1.93 7.21 2.93
C TYR A 323 -2.72 5.93 2.69
N GLU A 324 -3.84 5.74 3.39
CA GLU A 324 -4.66 4.52 3.21
C GLU A 324 -5.25 4.42 1.79
N PHE A 325 -5.65 5.55 1.22
CA PHE A 325 -6.12 5.64 -0.15
C PHE A 325 -5.01 5.30 -1.15
N GLY A 326 -3.79 5.79 -0.89
CA GLY A 326 -2.58 5.47 -1.62
C GLY A 326 -2.27 3.97 -1.59
N TYR A 327 -2.30 3.34 -0.42
CA TYR A 327 -2.07 1.90 -0.28
C TYR A 327 -3.17 1.08 -0.96
N LYS A 328 -4.44 1.45 -0.73
CA LYS A 328 -5.60 0.69 -1.20
C LYS A 328 -5.79 0.76 -2.70
N TYR A 329 -5.60 1.92 -3.33
CA TYR A 329 -5.93 2.13 -4.75
C TYR A 329 -4.72 2.49 -5.62
N ALA A 330 -3.92 3.47 -5.23
CA ALA A 330 -2.79 3.92 -6.05
C ALA A 330 -1.68 2.84 -6.13
N GLY A 331 -1.37 2.19 -5.02
CA GLY A 331 -0.33 1.16 -4.89
C GLY A 331 -0.50 0.01 -5.89
N PRO A 332 -1.62 -0.72 -5.88
CA PRO A 332 -1.88 -1.81 -6.81
C PRO A 332 -1.80 -1.37 -8.29
N VAL A 333 -2.33 -0.18 -8.58
CA VAL A 333 -2.37 0.39 -9.94
C VAL A 333 -0.96 0.69 -10.44
N ILE A 334 -0.18 1.42 -9.64
CA ILE A 334 1.19 1.80 -9.98
C ILE A 334 2.07 0.55 -10.04
N PHE A 335 1.92 -0.39 -9.09
CA PHE A 335 2.67 -1.64 -9.06
C PHE A 335 2.43 -2.46 -10.34
N GLY A 336 1.17 -2.70 -10.71
CA GLY A 336 0.84 -3.43 -11.95
C GLY A 336 1.37 -2.74 -13.21
N TYR A 337 1.26 -1.41 -13.28
CA TYR A 337 1.78 -0.63 -14.40
C TYR A 337 3.32 -0.70 -14.49
N MET A 338 4.02 -0.58 -13.37
CA MET A 338 5.49 -0.61 -13.34
C MET A 338 6.06 -2.01 -13.61
N GLN A 339 5.35 -3.08 -13.24
CA GLN A 339 5.75 -4.44 -13.60
C GLN A 339 5.63 -4.67 -15.11
N TRP A 340 4.51 -4.26 -15.69
CA TRP A 340 4.34 -4.27 -17.15
C TRP A 340 5.44 -3.45 -17.83
N LEU A 341 5.77 -2.27 -17.29
CA LEU A 341 6.81 -1.42 -17.83
C LEU A 341 8.19 -2.13 -17.81
N ASP A 342 8.56 -2.82 -16.73
CA ASP A 342 9.83 -3.56 -16.67
C ASP A 342 9.89 -4.69 -17.72
N GLU A 343 8.80 -5.44 -17.90
CA GLU A 343 8.69 -6.44 -18.97
C GLU A 343 8.91 -5.83 -20.35
N LYS A 344 8.31 -4.67 -20.62
CA LYS A 344 8.47 -3.97 -21.89
C LYS A 344 9.86 -3.40 -22.10
N ILE A 345 10.45 -2.79 -21.07
CA ILE A 345 11.82 -2.27 -21.11
C ILE A 345 12.82 -3.40 -21.41
N ARG A 346 12.63 -4.59 -20.81
CA ARG A 346 13.47 -5.76 -21.09
C ARG A 346 13.29 -6.27 -22.52
N ALA A 347 12.05 -6.44 -22.97
CA ALA A 347 11.75 -6.88 -24.34
C ALA A 347 12.26 -5.89 -25.40
N ASP A 348 12.23 -4.60 -25.08
CA ASP A 348 12.74 -3.54 -25.92
C ASP A 348 14.22 -3.25 -25.68
N GLU A 349 14.94 -3.97 -24.83
CA GLU A 349 16.37 -3.75 -24.57
C GLU A 349 16.72 -2.28 -24.24
N ILE A 350 15.82 -1.57 -23.55
CA ILE A 350 16.05 -0.18 -23.17
C ILE A 350 16.94 -0.14 -21.93
N LYS A 351 17.99 0.68 -21.97
CA LYS A 351 18.96 0.84 -20.87
C LYS A 351 18.74 2.12 -20.06
N LYS A 352 18.08 3.12 -20.64
CA LYS A 352 17.81 4.42 -20.02
C LYS A 352 16.34 4.79 -20.15
N VAL A 353 15.71 5.05 -19.01
CA VAL A 353 14.27 5.26 -18.89
C VAL A 353 14.02 6.61 -18.23
N LEU A 354 13.27 7.47 -18.90
CA LEU A 354 12.99 8.83 -18.48
C LEU A 354 11.57 8.88 -17.89
N PHE A 355 11.46 9.14 -16.60
CA PHE A 355 10.20 9.42 -15.92
C PHE A 355 9.94 10.91 -15.97
N VAL A 356 8.87 11.31 -16.64
CA VAL A 356 8.54 12.74 -16.81
C VAL A 356 8.02 13.32 -15.51
N SER A 357 8.42 14.55 -15.21
CA SER A 357 7.99 15.27 -14.02
C SER A 357 6.48 15.41 -13.89
N ARG A 358 6.01 15.55 -12.65
CA ARG A 358 4.61 15.37 -12.24
C ARG A 358 4.20 13.92 -12.37
N ASP A 359 4.00 13.40 -13.56
CA ASP A 359 3.35 12.09 -13.76
C ASP A 359 4.27 10.87 -13.50
N GLY A 360 5.56 11.09 -13.32
CA GLY A 360 6.55 10.04 -13.13
C GLY A 360 7.06 9.86 -11.69
N TYR A 361 6.62 10.68 -10.72
CA TYR A 361 7.30 10.77 -9.41
C TYR A 361 7.17 9.49 -8.59
N THR A 362 5.94 9.04 -8.36
CA THR A 362 5.71 7.78 -7.61
C THR A 362 5.99 6.57 -8.48
N LEU A 363 5.80 6.70 -9.81
CA LEU A 363 6.14 5.66 -10.78
C LEU A 363 7.62 5.29 -10.72
N GLU A 364 8.53 6.27 -10.79
CA GLU A 364 9.97 6.02 -10.74
C GLU A 364 10.38 5.32 -9.43
N LYS A 365 9.83 5.76 -8.30
CA LYS A 365 10.12 5.17 -6.99
C LYS A 365 9.68 3.72 -6.92
N VAL A 366 8.45 3.42 -7.36
CA VAL A 366 7.95 2.03 -7.39
C VAL A 366 8.74 1.20 -8.38
N PHE A 367 9.02 1.72 -9.59
CA PHE A 367 9.83 1.04 -10.58
C PHE A 367 11.22 0.70 -10.05
N ASN A 368 11.91 1.62 -9.37
CA ASN A 368 13.21 1.35 -8.77
C ASN A 368 13.18 0.29 -7.66
N LEU A 369 12.03 0.06 -7.01
CA LEU A 369 11.87 -1.03 -6.04
C LEU A 369 11.65 -2.40 -6.68
N ILE A 370 11.07 -2.46 -7.87
CA ILE A 370 10.60 -3.71 -8.49
C ILE A 370 11.33 -4.08 -9.78
N LYS A 371 12.14 -3.17 -10.33
CA LYS A 371 12.79 -3.42 -11.62
C LYS A 371 13.72 -4.63 -11.51
N ILE A 372 13.59 -5.51 -12.50
CA ILE A 372 14.52 -6.61 -12.72
C ILE A 372 15.52 -6.19 -13.79
N SER A 373 15.12 -5.30 -14.70
CA SER A 373 16.03 -4.72 -15.68
C SER A 373 17.15 -3.90 -15.04
N ASP A 374 18.35 -4.00 -15.61
CA ASP A 374 19.51 -3.15 -15.25
C ASP A 374 19.37 -1.70 -15.75
N SER A 375 18.15 -1.27 -16.06
CA SER A 375 17.89 0.03 -16.65
C SER A 375 18.13 1.14 -15.65
N LYS A 376 18.87 2.17 -16.09
CA LYS A 376 19.03 3.40 -15.36
C LYS A 376 17.80 4.28 -15.56
N THR A 377 17.31 4.84 -14.46
CA THR A 377 16.14 5.71 -14.44
C THR A 377 16.55 7.14 -14.21
N TYR A 378 15.83 8.07 -14.84
CA TYR A 378 16.01 9.50 -14.66
C TYR A 378 14.67 10.20 -14.53
N TYR A 379 14.47 10.95 -13.46
CA TYR A 379 13.36 11.88 -13.33
C TYR A 379 13.69 13.22 -14.00
N ILE A 380 12.97 13.56 -15.08
CA ILE A 380 13.24 14.76 -15.88
C ILE A 380 12.10 15.78 -15.81
N TYR A 381 12.45 17.06 -15.74
CA TYR A 381 11.50 18.16 -15.84
C TYR A 381 11.25 18.54 -17.29
N PHE A 382 9.98 18.61 -17.68
CA PHE A 382 9.61 18.90 -19.06
C PHE A 382 8.41 19.87 -19.17
N PRO A 383 8.63 21.19 -19.10
CA PRO A 383 7.57 22.18 -19.24
C PRO A 383 6.90 22.11 -20.63
N ARG A 384 5.69 21.52 -20.66
CA ARG A 384 4.90 21.25 -21.89
C ARG A 384 4.71 22.49 -22.78
N LYS A 385 4.46 23.67 -22.20
CA LYS A 385 4.22 24.92 -22.95
C LYS A 385 5.42 25.31 -23.81
N ILE A 386 6.61 25.29 -23.23
CA ILE A 386 7.83 25.66 -23.95
C ILE A 386 8.16 24.57 -24.95
N ALA A 387 8.02 23.32 -24.55
CA ALA A 387 8.27 22.22 -25.45
C ALA A 387 7.30 22.16 -26.65
N GLN A 388 6.07 22.68 -26.52
CA GLN A 388 5.17 22.93 -27.66
C GLN A 388 5.70 24.05 -28.56
N LYS A 389 6.08 25.20 -28.00
CA LYS A 389 6.67 26.29 -28.79
C LYS A 389 7.93 25.83 -29.56
N CYS A 390 8.81 25.09 -28.89
CA CYS A 390 10.01 24.48 -29.46
C CYS A 390 9.74 23.51 -30.62
N LEU A 391 8.50 23.08 -30.86
CA LEU A 391 8.17 22.23 -32.01
C LEU A 391 7.66 23.01 -33.21
N TYR A 392 6.97 24.13 -32.98
CA TYR A 392 6.16 24.80 -33.99
C TYR A 392 6.61 26.22 -34.31
N GLU A 393 7.48 26.81 -33.49
CA GLU A 393 7.96 28.18 -33.64
C GLU A 393 9.47 28.21 -33.86
N ASN A 394 9.93 29.17 -34.67
CA ASN A 394 11.35 29.41 -34.97
C ASN A 394 11.67 30.90 -34.72
N THR A 395 11.51 31.31 -33.45
CA THR A 395 11.90 32.64 -32.98
C THR A 395 13.17 32.54 -32.12
N GLU A 396 13.91 33.63 -31.98
CA GLU A 396 15.11 33.68 -31.14
C GLU A 396 14.82 33.27 -29.67
N GLU A 397 13.67 33.68 -29.13
CA GLU A 397 13.20 33.28 -27.79
C GLU A 397 13.04 31.75 -27.66
N VAL A 398 12.53 31.11 -28.71
CA VAL A 398 12.29 29.66 -28.74
C VAL A 398 13.60 28.89 -28.92
N GLU A 399 14.53 29.40 -29.72
CA GLU A 399 15.87 28.80 -29.84
C GLU A 399 16.64 28.88 -28.51
N ASN A 400 16.57 30.02 -27.82
CA ASN A 400 17.16 30.16 -26.48
C ASN A 400 16.55 29.14 -25.51
N SER A 401 15.23 28.95 -25.57
CA SER A 401 14.55 27.93 -24.77
C SER A 401 15.00 26.50 -25.11
N ARG A 402 15.20 26.18 -26.40
CA ARG A 402 15.76 24.87 -26.82
C ARG A 402 17.17 24.66 -26.25
N MET A 403 18.01 25.69 -26.29
CA MET A 403 19.38 25.63 -25.74
C MET A 403 19.38 25.41 -24.23
N GLU A 404 18.52 26.09 -23.47
CA GLU A 404 18.35 25.87 -22.03
C GLU A 404 17.92 24.44 -21.70
N PHE A 405 17.00 23.88 -22.50
CA PHE A 405 16.61 22.48 -22.38
C PHE A 405 17.76 21.51 -22.66
N LEU A 406 18.56 21.77 -23.69
CA LEU A 406 19.72 20.94 -23.99
C LEU A 406 20.76 21.04 -22.86
N LEU A 407 21.00 22.23 -22.31
CA LEU A 407 21.88 22.44 -21.15
C LEU A 407 21.39 21.65 -19.92
N TYR A 408 20.08 21.66 -19.66
CA TYR A 408 19.48 20.85 -18.60
C TYR A 408 19.62 19.35 -18.86
N LEU A 409 19.28 18.89 -20.07
CA LEU A 409 19.28 17.46 -20.41
C LEU A 409 20.70 16.88 -20.49
N ASN A 410 21.72 17.68 -20.80
CA ASN A 410 23.13 17.29 -20.81
C ASN A 410 23.66 16.93 -19.40
N GLN A 411 22.92 17.25 -18.33
CA GLN A 411 23.26 16.82 -16.97
C GLN A 411 22.94 15.33 -16.73
N PHE A 412 22.10 14.74 -17.58
CA PHE A 412 21.79 13.32 -17.54
C PHE A 412 22.67 12.57 -18.55
N ASP A 413 23.13 11.38 -18.18
CA ASP A 413 23.79 10.51 -19.15
C ASP A 413 22.73 9.88 -20.07
N LEU A 414 22.44 10.58 -21.17
CA LEU A 414 21.50 10.20 -22.22
C LEU A 414 22.22 9.72 -23.49
N ASN A 415 23.46 9.25 -23.39
CA ASN A 415 24.28 8.90 -24.55
C ASN A 415 23.73 7.73 -25.39
N ASP A 416 22.88 6.87 -24.81
CA ASP A 416 22.35 5.70 -25.50
C ASP A 416 21.45 6.09 -26.67
N ASN A 417 21.51 5.30 -27.73
CA ASN A 417 20.70 5.52 -28.93
C ASN A 417 19.23 5.16 -28.72
N LYS A 418 18.92 4.31 -27.74
CA LYS A 418 17.55 3.87 -27.43
C LYS A 418 17.14 4.37 -26.05
N LEU A 419 16.11 5.19 -25.99
CA LEU A 419 15.58 5.77 -24.76
C LEU A 419 14.12 5.37 -24.58
N GLY A 420 13.76 4.99 -23.36
CA GLY A 420 12.37 4.82 -22.94
C GLY A 420 11.88 6.10 -22.27
N ILE A 421 10.63 6.49 -22.53
CA ILE A 421 9.98 7.58 -21.81
C ILE A 421 8.67 7.10 -21.21
N VAL A 422 8.44 7.41 -19.94
CA VAL A 422 7.23 7.09 -19.19
C VAL A 422 6.44 8.36 -18.98
N ASP A 423 5.20 8.35 -19.45
CA ASP A 423 4.25 9.46 -19.38
C ASP A 423 2.85 8.88 -19.10
N SER A 424 1.93 9.62 -18.48
CA SER A 424 0.68 9.03 -17.97
C SER A 424 -0.39 8.90 -19.07
N ILE A 425 -1.07 10.00 -19.34
CA ILE A 425 -2.21 10.12 -20.24
C ILE A 425 -1.93 11.27 -21.19
N THR A 426 -2.19 11.06 -22.47
CA THR A 426 -1.97 12.10 -23.47
C THR A 426 -3.00 12.03 -24.59
N ASN A 427 -3.58 13.20 -24.86
CA ASN A 427 -4.61 13.42 -25.87
C ASN A 427 -4.09 14.22 -27.07
N TYR A 428 -3.29 15.27 -26.83
CA TYR A 428 -2.87 16.23 -27.87
C TYR A 428 -1.36 16.41 -27.97
N TYR A 429 -0.67 16.44 -26.83
CA TYR A 429 0.76 16.69 -26.74
C TYR A 429 1.46 15.63 -25.89
N THR A 430 2.64 15.18 -26.32
CA THR A 430 3.45 14.19 -25.58
C THR A 430 4.84 14.73 -25.35
N THR A 431 5.40 14.43 -24.18
CA THR A 431 6.81 14.72 -23.91
C THR A 431 7.73 13.99 -24.88
N GLN A 432 7.30 12.83 -25.39
CA GLN A 432 8.00 12.06 -26.41
C GLN A 432 8.25 12.87 -27.70
N ARG A 433 7.26 13.61 -28.21
CA ARG A 433 7.44 14.44 -29.42
C ARG A 433 8.52 15.50 -29.20
N GLY A 434 8.47 16.18 -28.05
CA GLY A 434 9.47 17.19 -27.70
C GLY A 434 10.90 16.63 -27.64
N LEU A 435 11.09 15.46 -27.01
CA LEU A 435 12.39 14.81 -26.98
C LEU A 435 12.88 14.32 -28.34
N ILE A 436 11.99 13.83 -29.21
CA ILE A 436 12.35 13.44 -30.58
C ILE A 436 12.88 14.65 -31.35
N THR A 437 12.29 15.83 -31.17
CA THR A 437 12.77 17.06 -31.82
C THR A 437 14.10 17.54 -31.25
N LEU A 438 14.33 17.43 -29.94
CA LEU A 438 15.62 17.76 -29.32
C LEU A 438 16.71 16.76 -29.68
N PHE A 439 16.35 15.49 -29.92
CA PHE A 439 17.28 14.40 -30.24
C PHE A 439 16.83 13.58 -31.46
N PRO A 440 16.83 14.14 -32.68
CA PRO A 440 16.23 13.52 -33.87
C PRO A 440 16.92 12.21 -34.30
N LYS A 441 18.16 11.97 -33.84
CA LYS A 441 18.93 10.75 -34.14
C LYS A 441 18.65 9.61 -33.15
N LYS A 442 17.95 9.87 -32.04
CA LYS A 442 17.68 8.87 -31.00
C LYS A 442 16.39 8.12 -31.30
N ASN A 443 16.39 6.82 -31.00
CA ASN A 443 15.21 5.96 -31.05
C ASN A 443 14.47 6.05 -29.71
N ILE A 444 13.47 6.93 -29.64
CA ILE A 444 12.70 7.19 -28.41
C ILE A 444 11.36 6.46 -28.46
N LYS A 445 11.15 5.53 -27.51
CA LYS A 445 9.90 4.79 -27.36
C LYS A 445 9.14 5.24 -26.11
N GLY A 446 7.85 5.54 -26.27
CA GLY A 446 6.98 5.95 -25.18
C GLY A 446 6.23 4.80 -24.54
N TYR A 447 6.07 4.85 -23.22
CA TYR A 447 5.28 3.92 -22.44
C TYR A 447 4.25 4.71 -21.66
N TYR A 448 2.98 4.43 -21.93
CA TYR A 448 1.88 5.22 -21.43
C TYR A 448 0.93 4.39 -20.54
N TRP A 449 0.24 5.04 -19.62
CA TRP A 449 -0.93 4.40 -19.01
C TRP A 449 -2.00 4.23 -20.09
N PHE A 450 -2.31 5.31 -20.81
CA PHE A 450 -3.32 5.34 -21.87
C PHE A 450 -2.99 6.37 -22.96
N VAL A 451 -3.41 6.09 -24.20
CA VAL A 451 -3.23 6.98 -25.37
C VAL A 451 -4.56 7.12 -26.13
N ALA A 452 -5.02 8.36 -26.35
CA ALA A 452 -6.17 8.62 -27.23
C ALA A 452 -5.74 8.50 -28.70
N LYS A 453 -6.33 7.54 -29.42
CA LYS A 453 -5.82 6.99 -30.70
C LYS A 453 -5.65 7.97 -31.87
N GLU A 454 -6.23 9.17 -31.84
CA GLU A 454 -6.35 10.01 -33.04
C GLU A 454 -5.12 10.89 -33.37
N LYS A 455 -4.04 10.93 -32.56
CA LYS A 455 -2.93 11.90 -32.74
C LYS A 455 -1.49 11.37 -32.56
N PHE A 456 -1.29 10.06 -32.62
CA PHE A 456 0.01 9.40 -32.37
C PHE A 456 0.69 8.84 -33.62
N GLU A 457 0.30 9.33 -34.80
CA GLU A 457 0.97 8.98 -36.05
C GLU A 457 2.48 9.24 -35.97
N ASN A 458 3.26 8.27 -36.43
CA ASN A 458 4.73 8.28 -36.49
C ASN A 458 5.47 8.23 -35.14
N LEU A 459 4.79 7.95 -34.02
CA LEU A 459 5.44 7.68 -32.73
C LEU A 459 5.53 6.18 -32.46
N LYS A 460 6.64 5.73 -31.85
CA LYS A 460 6.78 4.37 -31.32
C LYS A 460 6.33 4.37 -29.87
N PHE A 461 5.27 3.64 -29.54
CA PHE A 461 4.78 3.60 -28.17
C PHE A 461 4.05 2.32 -27.82
N GLU A 462 3.91 2.08 -26.52
CA GLU A 462 3.02 1.08 -25.95
C GLU A 462 2.20 1.69 -24.81
N PHE A 463 1.07 1.07 -24.48
CA PHE A 463 0.19 1.53 -23.41
C PHE A 463 -0.37 0.36 -22.60
N TYR A 464 -0.58 0.59 -21.31
CA TYR A 464 -0.99 -0.43 -20.35
C TYR A 464 -2.50 -0.71 -20.38
N GLN A 465 -3.33 0.35 -20.45
CA GLN A 465 -4.78 0.25 -20.53
C GLN A 465 -5.26 0.14 -21.98
N LYS A 466 -5.78 -1.03 -22.37
CA LYS A 466 -6.19 -1.29 -23.77
C LYS A 466 -7.47 -0.57 -24.20
N GLU A 467 -8.43 -0.40 -23.29
CA GLU A 467 -9.73 0.22 -23.57
C GLU A 467 -9.88 1.58 -22.88
N HIS A 468 -10.32 2.60 -23.62
CA HIS A 468 -10.56 3.93 -23.05
C HIS A 468 -11.79 3.92 -22.11
N LYS A 469 -11.60 4.22 -20.83
CA LYS A 469 -12.71 4.49 -19.88
C LYS A 469 -12.54 5.91 -19.29
N HIS A 470 -13.32 6.87 -19.79
CA HIS A 470 -13.12 8.32 -19.56
C HIS A 470 -13.04 8.78 -18.09
N LYS A 471 -13.62 8.05 -17.13
CA LYS A 471 -13.72 8.52 -15.75
C LYS A 471 -12.54 8.16 -14.86
N ILE A 472 -11.64 7.28 -15.32
CA ILE A 472 -10.48 6.87 -14.51
C ILE A 472 -9.29 7.81 -14.71
N GLY A 473 -9.23 8.53 -15.84
CA GLY A 473 -8.07 9.34 -16.23
C GLY A 473 -7.66 10.35 -15.16
N ASP A 474 -8.60 11.18 -14.69
CA ASP A 474 -8.32 12.18 -13.66
C ASP A 474 -7.80 11.57 -12.34
N LEU A 475 -8.23 10.33 -12.03
CA LEU A 475 -7.75 9.61 -10.83
C LEU A 475 -6.34 9.07 -11.03
N ILE A 476 -6.05 8.55 -12.22
CA ILE A 476 -4.73 8.06 -12.59
C ILE A 476 -3.71 9.20 -12.55
N GLU A 477 -4.07 10.39 -13.05
CA GLU A 477 -3.21 11.57 -12.93
C GLU A 477 -2.94 11.93 -11.46
N LEU A 478 -3.95 11.85 -10.59
CA LEU A 478 -3.75 12.04 -9.15
C LEU A 478 -2.81 10.97 -8.55
N PHE A 479 -2.90 9.71 -8.98
CA PHE A 479 -1.99 8.65 -8.50
C PHE A 479 -0.55 8.86 -8.93
N MET A 480 -0.34 9.54 -10.04
CA MET A 480 0.95 9.60 -10.72
C MET A 480 1.68 10.93 -10.54
N THR A 481 1.03 11.95 -9.95
CA THR A 481 1.54 13.34 -9.85
C THR A 481 2.79 13.53 -8.96
N ALA A 482 3.16 14.77 -8.64
CA ALA A 482 4.32 15.11 -7.80
C ALA A 482 3.94 16.14 -6.72
N PRO A 483 4.67 16.15 -5.57
CA PRO A 483 4.49 17.15 -4.51
C PRO A 483 5.24 18.44 -4.83
N THR A 484 5.13 18.93 -6.06
CA THR A 484 5.78 20.16 -6.54
C THR A 484 4.77 21.01 -7.31
N PRO A 485 4.96 22.34 -7.36
CA PRO A 485 4.15 23.20 -8.22
C PRO A 485 4.36 22.85 -9.71
N PRO A 486 3.51 23.36 -10.62
CA PRO A 486 3.72 23.19 -12.05
C PRO A 486 5.03 23.85 -12.48
N ILE A 487 5.73 23.24 -13.42
CA ILE A 487 6.95 23.85 -13.99
C ILE A 487 6.52 24.93 -14.99
N ASP A 488 7.19 26.07 -14.94
CA ASP A 488 7.00 27.16 -15.89
C ASP A 488 8.00 27.06 -17.06
N THR A 489 9.29 27.02 -16.73
CA THR A 489 10.39 26.99 -17.70
C THR A 489 11.59 26.20 -17.20
N ILE A 490 12.58 26.01 -18.08
CA ILE A 490 13.97 25.73 -17.70
C ILE A 490 14.76 27.03 -17.89
N LYS A 491 15.64 27.36 -16.94
CA LYS A 491 16.56 28.50 -17.01
C LYS A 491 17.86 28.18 -16.27
N ASP A 492 18.99 28.56 -16.85
CA ASP A 492 20.33 28.25 -16.34
C ASP A 492 20.51 26.75 -16.08
N GLY A 493 19.93 25.91 -16.96
CA GLY A 493 19.91 24.46 -16.82
C GLY A 493 19.11 23.93 -15.62
N LYS A 494 18.20 24.70 -15.03
CA LYS A 494 17.39 24.30 -13.86
C LYS A 494 15.90 24.51 -14.08
N PRO A 495 15.02 23.69 -13.48
CA PRO A 495 13.58 23.91 -13.54
C PRO A 495 13.18 25.13 -12.72
N VAL A 496 12.33 25.97 -13.31
CA VAL A 496 11.68 27.10 -12.67
C VAL A 496 10.21 26.76 -12.49
N PHE A 497 9.71 26.84 -11.25
CA PHE A 497 8.34 26.49 -10.91
C PHE A 497 7.42 27.72 -10.91
N LYS A 498 6.16 27.52 -11.29
CA LYS A 498 5.10 28.53 -11.11
C LYS A 498 4.80 28.72 -9.64
N GLU A 499 4.26 29.89 -9.30
CA GLU A 499 3.62 30.08 -8.00
C GLU A 499 2.46 29.08 -7.85
N ALA A 500 2.42 28.41 -6.70
CA ALA A 500 1.38 27.43 -6.42
C ALA A 500 0.06 28.13 -6.11
N SER A 501 -0.99 27.80 -6.86
CA SER A 501 -2.36 28.18 -6.50
C SER A 501 -2.82 27.48 -5.22
N ASP A 502 -3.92 27.93 -4.62
CA ASP A 502 -4.50 27.26 -3.43
C ASP A 502 -4.78 25.77 -3.67
N ALA A 503 -5.25 25.42 -4.88
CA ALA A 503 -5.49 24.05 -5.30
C ALA A 503 -4.18 23.23 -5.35
N GLU A 504 -3.11 23.82 -5.89
CA GLU A 504 -1.78 23.20 -5.93
C GLU A 504 -1.22 22.99 -4.54
N ILE A 505 -1.36 23.97 -3.63
CA ILE A 505 -0.88 23.87 -2.25
C ILE A 505 -1.56 22.70 -1.52
N ILE A 506 -2.86 22.50 -1.71
CA ILE A 506 -3.59 21.37 -1.13
C ILE A 506 -3.01 20.05 -1.65
N ARG A 507 -2.83 19.92 -2.97
CA ARG A 507 -2.29 18.70 -3.57
C ARG A 507 -0.86 18.41 -3.13
N ILE A 508 0.01 19.42 -3.11
CA ILE A 508 1.41 19.30 -2.66
C ILE A 508 1.48 18.80 -1.21
N LYS A 509 0.58 19.25 -0.34
CA LYS A 509 0.55 18.82 1.06
C LYS A 509 0.07 17.38 1.26
N LEU A 510 -0.94 16.94 0.51
CA LEU A 510 -1.51 15.60 0.69
C LEU A 510 -0.77 14.50 -0.06
N TYR A 511 -0.16 14.83 -1.21
CA TYR A 511 0.37 13.82 -2.12
C TYR A 511 1.51 12.97 -1.56
N PRO A 512 2.42 13.48 -0.69
CA PRO A 512 3.42 12.63 -0.04
C PRO A 512 2.81 11.44 0.70
N GLU A 513 1.68 11.63 1.38
CA GLU A 513 0.97 10.54 2.08
C GLU A 513 0.45 9.49 1.11
N LEU A 514 -0.21 9.92 0.04
CA LEU A 514 -0.70 9.03 -1.02
C LEU A 514 0.45 8.24 -1.66
N SER A 515 1.54 8.93 -2.02
CA SER A 515 2.73 8.29 -2.57
C SER A 515 3.35 7.30 -1.59
N ASN A 516 3.40 7.61 -0.29
CA ASN A 516 3.95 6.70 0.72
C ASN A 516 3.10 5.44 0.85
N GLY A 517 1.78 5.56 0.84
CA GLY A 517 0.88 4.40 0.84
C GLY A 517 1.10 3.50 -0.39
N ALA A 518 1.23 4.10 -1.58
CA ALA A 518 1.48 3.35 -2.81
C ALA A 518 2.83 2.61 -2.79
N ILE A 519 3.86 3.24 -2.24
CA ILE A 519 5.19 2.64 -2.08
C ILE A 519 5.15 1.52 -1.03
N ASP A 520 4.45 1.70 0.08
CA ASP A 520 4.36 0.69 1.14
C ASP A 520 3.59 -0.56 0.68
N PHE A 521 2.57 -0.41 -0.18
CA PHE A 521 1.94 -1.56 -0.87
C PHE A 521 2.98 -2.39 -1.64
N THR A 522 3.84 -1.71 -2.41
CA THR A 522 4.91 -2.36 -3.18
C THR A 522 5.90 -3.08 -2.26
N ARG A 523 6.31 -2.44 -1.15
CA ARG A 523 7.21 -3.04 -0.17
C ARG A 523 6.60 -4.26 0.49
N ASP A 524 5.31 -4.20 0.83
CA ASP A 524 4.64 -5.31 1.49
C ASP A 524 4.41 -6.49 0.55
N TYR A 525 4.16 -6.23 -0.73
CA TYR A 525 4.23 -7.25 -1.78
C TYR A 525 5.62 -7.91 -1.84
N LEU A 526 6.69 -7.13 -1.96
CA LEU A 526 8.07 -7.65 -2.05
C LEU A 526 8.49 -8.43 -0.79
N LYS A 527 8.09 -7.98 0.40
CA LYS A 527 8.32 -8.71 1.65
C LYS A 527 7.54 -10.03 1.71
N SER A 528 6.37 -10.08 1.06
CA SER A 528 5.54 -11.29 0.99
C SER A 528 6.07 -12.28 -0.04
N PHE A 529 6.61 -11.78 -1.13
CA PHE A 529 6.96 -12.56 -2.31
C PHE A 529 8.37 -12.16 -2.77
N SER A 530 9.33 -13.04 -2.55
CA SER A 530 10.73 -12.84 -2.98
C SER A 530 10.89 -12.90 -4.51
N ILE A 531 9.86 -13.36 -5.23
CA ILE A 531 9.87 -13.51 -6.69
C ILE A 531 8.88 -12.52 -7.30
N LEU A 532 9.40 -11.68 -8.19
CA LEU A 532 8.61 -10.70 -8.94
C LEU A 532 7.98 -11.34 -10.18
N LYS A 533 6.69 -11.66 -10.07
CA LYS A 533 5.79 -11.94 -11.21
C LYS A 533 4.50 -11.16 -10.99
N SER A 534 4.00 -10.47 -12.02
CA SER A 534 2.74 -9.73 -11.88
C SER A 534 1.55 -10.66 -12.06
N PHE A 535 0.60 -10.55 -11.13
CA PHE A 535 -0.74 -11.13 -11.26
C PHE A 535 -1.80 -10.06 -11.45
N PHE A 536 -1.39 -8.79 -11.56
CA PHE A 536 -2.27 -7.64 -11.67
C PHE A 536 -2.47 -7.27 -13.13
N THR A 537 -3.63 -7.60 -13.68
CA THR A 537 -4.02 -7.15 -15.02
C THR A 537 -4.59 -5.73 -14.97
N SER A 538 -4.43 -4.98 -16.06
CA SER A 538 -5.01 -3.63 -16.15
C SER A 538 -6.53 -3.65 -15.97
N ASP A 539 -7.23 -4.63 -16.56
CA ASP A 539 -8.69 -4.76 -16.42
C ASP A 539 -9.12 -4.97 -14.96
N MET A 540 -8.46 -5.87 -14.24
CA MET A 540 -8.73 -6.13 -12.82
C MET A 540 -8.51 -4.87 -11.97
N LEU A 541 -7.40 -4.16 -12.20
CA LEU A 541 -7.08 -2.94 -11.46
C LEU A 541 -8.05 -1.80 -11.77
N ILE A 542 -8.51 -1.68 -13.03
CA ILE A 542 -9.53 -0.72 -13.42
C ILE A 542 -10.86 -1.05 -12.71
N GLU A 543 -11.26 -2.32 -12.65
CA GLU A 543 -12.45 -2.75 -11.89
C GLU A 543 -12.31 -2.44 -10.40
N TRP A 544 -11.14 -2.67 -9.81
CA TRP A 544 -10.85 -2.33 -8.43
C TRP A 544 -11.01 -0.83 -8.15
N VAL A 545 -10.46 0.03 -9.01
CA VAL A 545 -10.60 1.48 -8.89
C VAL A 545 -12.04 1.95 -9.15
N ASN A 546 -12.76 1.29 -10.05
CA ASN A 546 -14.16 1.61 -10.35
C ASN A 546 -15.09 1.46 -9.14
N ILE A 547 -14.76 0.59 -8.19
CA ILE A 547 -15.48 0.49 -6.91
C ILE A 547 -15.52 1.85 -6.21
N PHE A 548 -14.37 2.53 -6.15
CA PHE A 548 -14.24 3.85 -5.56
C PHE A 548 -14.96 4.90 -6.40
N LEU A 549 -14.77 4.89 -7.72
CA LEU A 549 -15.33 5.90 -8.63
C LEU A 549 -16.87 5.90 -8.65
N TYR A 550 -17.48 4.71 -8.66
CA TYR A 550 -18.93 4.57 -8.81
C TYR A 550 -19.68 4.40 -7.50
N SER A 551 -18.99 3.99 -6.44
CA SER A 551 -19.60 3.79 -5.11
C SER A 551 -18.78 4.45 -4.00
N PRO A 552 -18.47 5.76 -4.07
CA PRO A 552 -17.69 6.43 -3.03
C PRO A 552 -18.44 6.50 -1.71
N THR A 553 -17.73 6.33 -0.60
CA THR A 553 -18.26 6.59 0.75
C THR A 553 -18.45 8.10 0.97
N GLU A 554 -19.17 8.47 2.04
CA GLU A 554 -19.27 9.89 2.41
C GLU A 554 -17.92 10.49 2.82
N ILE A 555 -17.00 9.68 3.38
CA ILE A 555 -15.64 10.14 3.68
C ILE A 555 -14.88 10.39 2.39
N ASP A 556 -14.99 9.49 1.41
CA ASP A 556 -14.38 9.68 0.10
C ASP A 556 -14.83 11.00 -0.53
N LYS A 557 -16.15 11.26 -0.54
CA LYS A 557 -16.70 12.53 -1.03
C LYS A 557 -16.18 13.74 -0.25
N ASN A 558 -16.07 13.65 1.07
CA ASN A 558 -15.58 14.77 1.89
C ASN A 558 -14.11 15.08 1.62
N MET A 559 -13.27 14.06 1.53
CA MET A 559 -11.83 14.22 1.30
C MET A 559 -11.57 14.73 -0.12
N PHE A 560 -12.23 14.15 -1.12
CA PHE A 560 -12.07 14.55 -2.53
C PHE A 560 -12.72 15.90 -2.86
N PHE A 561 -13.65 16.41 -2.05
CA PHE A 561 -14.20 17.76 -2.24
C PHE A 561 -13.14 18.86 -2.09
N THR A 562 -12.03 18.57 -1.42
CA THR A 562 -10.92 19.52 -1.28
C THR A 562 -9.97 19.52 -2.48
N ILE A 563 -10.01 18.48 -3.32
CA ILE A 563 -9.12 18.34 -4.46
C ILE A 563 -9.71 19.02 -5.68
N GLU A 564 -8.88 19.83 -6.33
CA GLU A 564 -9.17 20.41 -7.62
C GLU A 564 -8.09 20.00 -8.63
N HIS A 565 -8.51 19.84 -9.87
CA HIS A 565 -7.69 19.48 -11.00
C HIS A 565 -7.88 20.51 -12.11
N ALA A 566 -6.79 20.84 -12.81
CA ALA A 566 -6.81 21.74 -13.96
C ALA A 566 -6.77 20.91 -15.25
N PRO A 567 -7.89 20.77 -15.98
CA PRO A 567 -7.96 19.97 -17.18
C PRO A 567 -7.25 20.62 -18.37
N ASP A 568 -6.82 21.87 -18.23
CA ASP A 568 -6.06 22.60 -19.25
C ASP A 568 -4.55 22.42 -19.04
N ASP A 569 -3.81 22.22 -20.14
CA ASP A 569 -2.35 22.05 -20.11
C ASP A 569 -1.62 23.20 -19.39
N ASN A 570 -2.21 24.40 -19.43
CA ASN A 570 -1.65 25.60 -18.82
C ASN A 570 -1.83 25.69 -17.30
N HIS A 571 -2.62 24.80 -16.71
CA HIS A 571 -2.98 24.82 -15.30
C HIS A 571 -3.57 26.16 -14.87
N SER A 572 -4.43 26.73 -15.72
CA SER A 572 -4.99 28.06 -15.54
C SER A 572 -6.36 28.06 -14.85
N LYS A 573 -7.13 26.96 -14.96
CA LYS A 573 -8.46 26.85 -14.35
C LYS A 573 -8.63 25.53 -13.62
N TYR A 574 -8.92 25.61 -12.33
CA TYR A 574 -9.09 24.45 -11.46
C TYR A 574 -10.58 24.13 -11.23
N PHE A 575 -10.93 22.86 -11.30
CA PHE A 575 -12.28 22.34 -11.06
C PHE A 575 -12.22 21.21 -10.03
N LYS A 576 -13.29 21.02 -9.24
CA LYS A 576 -13.33 19.90 -8.27
C LYS A 576 -13.16 18.58 -8.99
N LEU A 577 -12.22 17.77 -8.50
CA LEU A 577 -12.05 16.41 -8.95
C LEU A 577 -13.34 15.63 -8.66
N PHE A 578 -13.83 14.89 -9.65
CA PHE A 578 -15.12 14.19 -9.59
C PHE A 578 -16.32 15.09 -9.29
N ASN A 579 -16.43 16.24 -9.97
CA ASN A 579 -17.60 17.13 -9.91
C ASN A 579 -18.95 16.38 -9.91
N HIS A 580 -19.08 15.31 -10.70
CA HIS A 580 -20.31 14.52 -10.81
C HIS A 580 -20.75 13.83 -9.50
N TRP A 581 -19.88 13.70 -8.50
CA TRP A 581 -20.25 13.24 -7.16
C TRP A 581 -21.08 14.26 -6.37
N TYR A 582 -20.94 15.54 -6.71
CA TYR A 582 -21.53 16.65 -5.96
C TYR A 582 -22.65 17.36 -6.74
N TYR A 583 -22.68 17.20 -8.07
CA TYR A 583 -23.59 17.91 -8.97
C TYR A 583 -24.36 16.96 -9.90
N LYS A 584 -25.67 17.21 -10.10
CA LYS A 584 -26.55 16.54 -11.08
C LYS A 584 -27.37 17.62 -11.79
N ASN A 585 -27.38 17.60 -13.11
CA ASN A 585 -28.04 18.62 -13.94
C ASN A 585 -27.62 20.05 -13.57
N HIS A 586 -26.31 20.27 -13.36
CA HIS A 586 -25.72 21.55 -12.91
C HIS A 586 -26.28 22.11 -11.59
N LYS A 587 -27.06 21.34 -10.84
CA LYS A 587 -27.52 21.64 -9.49
C LYS A 587 -26.75 20.79 -8.49
N PHE A 588 -26.34 21.39 -7.38
CA PHE A 588 -25.70 20.65 -6.30
C PHE A 588 -26.70 19.64 -5.72
N VAL A 589 -26.36 18.35 -5.76
CA VAL A 589 -27.18 17.29 -5.19
C VAL A 589 -26.86 17.19 -3.71
N ASN A 590 -27.83 17.51 -2.87
CA ASN A 590 -27.71 17.32 -1.43
C ASN A 590 -27.65 15.82 -1.09
N GLY A 591 -26.46 15.32 -0.81
CA GLY A 591 -26.26 14.45 0.35
C GLY A 591 -26.04 15.34 1.57
N ASN A 592 -27.11 15.68 2.29
CA ASN A 592 -27.17 16.17 3.68
C ASN A 592 -26.06 17.06 4.32
N MET A 593 -25.20 17.77 3.58
CA MET A 593 -24.21 18.68 4.19
C MET A 593 -24.59 20.16 4.14
N LYS A 594 -25.20 20.66 3.06
CA LYS A 594 -25.45 22.11 2.92
C LYS A 594 -26.50 22.68 3.87
N LYS A 595 -27.52 21.90 4.28
CA LYS A 595 -28.57 22.41 5.18
C LYS A 595 -28.12 22.55 6.64
N PHE A 596 -27.12 21.77 7.07
CA PHE A 596 -26.55 21.85 8.42
C PHE A 596 -25.43 22.88 8.52
N GLN A 597 -24.51 22.94 7.56
CA GLN A 597 -23.37 23.86 7.60
C GLN A 597 -23.80 25.33 7.43
N ILE A 598 -24.64 25.64 6.45
CA ILE A 598 -25.05 27.04 6.20
C ILE A 598 -25.98 27.55 7.32
N LYS A 599 -26.94 26.75 7.81
CA LYS A 599 -27.80 27.18 8.94
C LYS A 599 -27.02 27.32 10.26
N ARG A 600 -26.01 26.49 10.51
CA ARG A 600 -25.16 26.56 11.71
C ARG A 600 -24.20 27.76 11.65
N ILE A 601 -23.60 28.03 10.49
CA ILE A 601 -22.77 29.22 10.26
C ILE A 601 -23.62 30.50 10.39
N ILE A 602 -24.81 30.55 9.78
CA ILE A 602 -25.73 31.69 9.91
C ILE A 602 -26.21 31.87 11.35
N ARG A 603 -26.49 30.79 12.10
CA ARG A 603 -26.86 30.89 13.53
C ARG A 603 -25.70 31.36 14.40
N LYS A 604 -24.47 30.87 14.17
CA LYS A 604 -23.25 31.32 14.89
C LYS A 604 -22.96 32.80 14.57
N ALA A 605 -23.05 33.21 13.31
CA ALA A 605 -22.87 34.60 12.89
C ALA A 605 -23.93 35.55 13.50
N LYS A 606 -25.22 35.16 13.49
CA LYS A 606 -26.30 35.95 14.12
C LYS A 606 -26.12 36.06 15.64
N LYS A 607 -25.65 35.00 16.31
CA LYS A 607 -25.38 35.01 17.76
C LYS A 607 -24.17 35.89 18.09
N ALA A 608 -23.11 35.84 17.30
CA ALA A 608 -21.93 36.70 17.44
C ALA A 608 -22.26 38.20 17.23
N ILE A 609 -23.07 38.52 16.22
CA ILE A 609 -23.54 39.90 15.97
C ILE A 609 -24.42 40.40 17.13
N LYS A 610 -25.29 39.54 17.68
CA LYS A 610 -26.14 39.89 18.83
C LYS A 610 -25.31 40.14 20.10
N ILE A 611 -24.28 39.32 20.35
CA ILE A 611 -23.36 39.49 21.48
C ILE A 611 -22.50 40.76 21.31
N LYS A 612 -22.03 41.05 20.09
CA LYS A 612 -21.24 42.27 19.81
C LYS A 612 -22.07 43.53 20.02
N LYS A 613 -23.33 43.57 19.53
CA LYS A 613 -24.27 44.68 19.80
C LYS A 613 -24.61 44.82 21.29
N LEU A 614 -24.79 43.73 22.03
CA LEU A 614 -25.05 43.78 23.47
C LEU A 614 -23.85 44.32 24.27
N ASN A 615 -22.62 43.98 23.86
CA ASN A 615 -21.40 44.50 24.47
C ASN A 615 -21.11 45.96 24.12
N GLU A 616 -21.40 46.41 22.89
CA GLU A 616 -21.34 47.82 22.51
C GLU A 616 -22.35 48.69 23.28
N ILE A 617 -23.58 48.17 23.50
CA ILE A 617 -24.59 48.85 24.32
C ILE A 617 -24.18 48.91 25.79
N LYS A 618 -23.59 47.83 26.35
CA LYS A 618 -23.05 47.82 27.73
C LYS A 618 -21.86 48.77 27.90
N ASN A 619 -20.98 48.87 26.90
CA ASN A 619 -19.83 49.77 26.94
C ASN A 619 -20.22 51.24 26.75
N LYS A 620 -21.21 51.56 25.89
CA LYS A 620 -21.79 52.91 25.82
C LYS A 620 -22.48 53.32 27.13
N LYS A 621 -23.20 52.40 27.80
CA LYS A 621 -23.75 52.67 29.14
C LYS A 621 -22.66 52.90 30.18
N LYS A 622 -21.59 52.09 30.22
CA LYS A 622 -20.46 52.30 31.16
C LYS A 622 -19.67 53.60 30.90
N GLY A 623 -19.60 54.08 29.66
CA GLY A 623 -19.01 55.39 29.33
C GLY A 623 -19.87 56.57 29.80
N LEU A 624 -21.20 56.46 29.73
CA LEU A 624 -22.13 57.49 30.20
C LEU A 624 -22.17 57.62 31.75
N TYR A 625 -21.84 56.56 32.49
CA TYR A 625 -21.71 56.61 33.96
C TYR A 625 -20.35 57.15 34.45
N LYS A 626 -19.39 57.46 33.57
CA LYS A 626 -18.10 58.08 33.91
C LYS A 626 -18.02 59.58 33.61
N VAL A 627 -19.10 60.20 33.13
CA VAL A 627 -19.20 61.66 32.87
C VAL A 627 -20.27 62.31 33.77
N LYS A 628 -20.75 61.61 34.79
CA LYS A 628 -21.75 62.12 35.74
C LYS A 628 -21.53 61.66 37.19
N ASN A 629 -20.27 61.49 37.58
CA ASN A 629 -19.82 61.45 38.97
C ASN A 629 -18.50 62.20 39.06
#